data_AF-A0A7G9GRF5-F1
#
_entry.id   AF-A0A7G9GRF5-F1
#
_cell.length_a   1.000
_cell.length_b   1.000
_cell.length_c   1.000
_cell.angle_alpha   90.00
_cell.angle_beta   90.00
_cell.angle_gamma   90.00
#
_symmetry.space_group_name_H-M   'P 1'
#
loop_
_entity.id
_entity.type
_entity.pdbx_description
1 polymer ?
#
loop_
_entity_poly.entity_id
_entity_poly.type
_entity_poly.pdbx_seq_one_letter_code
_entity_poly.pdbx_strand_id
1 'polypeptide(L)'
;MADETLNKGPEGEKLPESPAPDGPGAPPAPEQAEQVTLPGMGEGGPAPSGKVINLSDVRGDDDKGGKAPAVEAEKPEKGSGGMGPPKSPPKGKAGPVKAAAAPVPEINLPPTPAEPPRPVEEGKVVYLKLSELHAFHTFREHPYKVQDDKAMDDLVGTIKEHGVMTPATVRPEKDGQGYEIIAGHRRHHGSERAGLDEMPCIVRNMTDFEAVREMRNSNKQRGEPLPSELARLLDLEVEAIKHQGARPGNSQEEQALGKRSVEIVGADHDMNYKKVMRYIRLNSLVPELLDMTDAKKLGFMPAVELSYIRPENQRLIAVSIEGEQSSPSVNQAKRLRELDKEGKLNGDVIDGILSEEKKEDRGVIISTSELSKYFGKEVTPAKMKEQIMALLDDWKEKQPPELAKPEKKNTLEK
;
A
#
# COMPACT_ATOMS: atom_id res chain seq x y z
N MET A 1 47.33 -23.32 -63.32
CA MET A 1 46.82 -22.79 -64.62
C MET A 1 45.36 -22.47 -64.36
N ALA A 2 45.04 -21.24 -63.91
CA ALA A 2 44.69 -20.08 -64.76
C ALA A 2 43.48 -20.44 -65.65
N ASP A 3 42.26 -20.12 -65.26
CA ASP A 3 41.55 -18.83 -65.43
C ASP A 3 41.13 -18.59 -66.90
N GLU A 4 39.83 -18.42 -67.18
CA GLU A 4 39.31 -17.38 -68.09
C GLU A 4 37.77 -17.43 -68.32
N THR A 5 37.10 -16.33 -67.94
CA THR A 5 36.02 -15.58 -68.65
C THR A 5 34.63 -16.21 -68.86
N LEU A 6 33.52 -15.66 -68.34
CA LEU A 6 32.76 -14.40 -68.63
C LEU A 6 31.83 -14.42 -69.88
N ASN A 7 30.52 -14.56 -69.59
CA ASN A 7 29.42 -13.62 -69.93
C ASN A 7 28.78 -13.57 -71.34
N LYS A 8 27.49 -13.95 -71.45
CA LYS A 8 26.34 -13.04 -71.72
C LYS A 8 25.00 -13.81 -71.87
N GLY A 9 23.95 -13.30 -71.21
CA GLY A 9 22.54 -13.70 -71.39
C GLY A 9 21.93 -13.20 -72.72
N PRO A 10 20.63 -13.47 -72.96
CA PRO A 10 19.61 -12.52 -72.49
C PRO A 10 18.31 -13.17 -71.98
N GLU A 11 17.41 -12.27 -71.54
CA GLU A 11 16.24 -12.42 -70.68
C GLU A 11 15.03 -13.13 -71.31
N GLY A 12 14.35 -13.92 -70.45
CA GLY A 12 12.91 -13.81 -70.20
C GLY A 12 11.93 -14.39 -71.21
N GLU A 13 11.40 -15.59 -70.92
CA GLU A 13 9.95 -15.83 -70.98
C GLU A 13 9.54 -17.07 -70.18
N LYS A 14 8.36 -16.94 -69.56
CA LYS A 14 7.81 -17.74 -68.44
C LYS A 14 7.70 -19.23 -68.73
N LEU A 15 8.10 -20.04 -67.74
CA LEU A 15 7.80 -21.47 -67.63
C LEU A 15 7.15 -21.78 -66.27
N PRO A 16 6.26 -22.78 -66.22
CA PRO A 16 5.12 -22.84 -65.31
C PRO A 16 5.52 -23.26 -63.90
N GLU A 17 4.96 -22.56 -62.93
CA GLU A 17 5.10 -22.85 -61.51
C GLU A 17 4.19 -24.03 -61.15
N SER A 18 4.83 -25.08 -60.63
CA SER A 18 4.24 -26.30 -60.10
C SER A 18 3.18 -25.99 -59.02
N PRO A 19 2.03 -26.68 -59.01
CA PRO A 19 1.02 -26.48 -57.96
C PRO A 19 1.54 -26.98 -56.61
N ALA A 20 1.24 -26.19 -55.58
CA ALA A 20 1.58 -26.37 -54.17
C ALA A 20 0.97 -27.65 -53.56
N PRO A 21 1.58 -28.24 -52.51
CA PRO A 21 0.95 -29.32 -51.77
C PRO A 21 -0.20 -28.77 -50.88
N ASP A 22 -1.32 -29.47 -50.97
CA ASP A 22 -2.62 -29.20 -50.39
C ASP A 22 -2.66 -29.08 -48.85
N GLY A 23 -3.51 -28.19 -48.35
CA GLY A 23 -4.39 -28.54 -47.23
C GLY A 23 -5.73 -29.01 -47.80
N PRO A 24 -6.34 -30.07 -47.26
CA PRO A 24 -7.75 -29.92 -46.86
C PRO A 24 -8.23 -30.86 -45.71
N GLY A 25 -9.20 -30.35 -44.95
CA GLY A 25 -10.49 -30.96 -44.62
C GLY A 25 -10.65 -32.43 -44.18
N ALA A 26 -11.27 -32.57 -42.98
CA ALA A 26 -11.99 -33.69 -42.34
C ALA A 26 -12.34 -34.97 -43.14
N PRO A 27 -12.30 -36.17 -42.52
CA PRO A 27 -13.48 -36.77 -41.80
C PRO A 27 -13.06 -37.78 -40.68
N PRO A 28 -13.93 -38.67 -40.10
CA PRO A 28 -15.38 -38.63 -39.79
C PRO A 28 -15.66 -38.68 -38.25
N ALA A 29 -16.92 -38.53 -37.86
CA ALA A 29 -17.37 -38.72 -36.46
C ALA A 29 -17.42 -40.21 -36.05
N PRO A 30 -17.14 -40.51 -34.77
CA PRO A 30 -17.89 -41.54 -34.06
C PRO A 30 -18.44 -41.06 -32.71
N GLU A 31 -19.72 -41.34 -32.54
CA GLU A 31 -20.44 -41.86 -31.38
C GLU A 31 -20.05 -41.52 -29.93
N GLN A 32 -21.11 -41.34 -29.15
CA GLN A 32 -21.18 -40.74 -27.83
C GLN A 32 -20.56 -41.64 -26.75
N ALA A 33 -19.81 -41.02 -25.84
CA ALA A 33 -19.60 -41.53 -24.50
C ALA A 33 -19.91 -40.39 -23.51
N GLU A 34 -20.99 -40.57 -22.75
CA GLU A 34 -21.45 -39.65 -21.71
C GLU A 34 -20.37 -39.45 -20.64
N GLN A 35 -20.02 -38.19 -20.37
CA GLN A 35 -19.46 -37.78 -19.08
C GLN A 35 -20.23 -36.57 -18.56
N VAL A 36 -20.84 -36.80 -17.40
CA VAL A 36 -21.66 -35.86 -16.63
C VAL A 36 -20.81 -34.67 -16.18
N THR A 37 -21.14 -33.46 -16.65
CA THR A 37 -20.53 -32.21 -16.21
C THR A 37 -21.34 -31.56 -15.08
N LEU A 38 -20.73 -31.41 -13.90
CA LEU A 38 -21.13 -30.42 -12.89
C LEU A 38 -20.36 -29.10 -13.17
N PRO A 39 -21.03 -27.95 -13.35
CA PRO A 39 -20.35 -26.68 -13.55
C PRO A 39 -20.26 -25.84 -12.27
N GLY A 40 -19.09 -25.21 -12.03
CA GLY A 40 -19.00 -23.99 -11.21
C GLY A 40 -17.87 -23.91 -10.19
N MET A 41 -16.64 -23.71 -10.66
CA MET A 41 -15.56 -23.11 -9.85
C MET A 41 -15.05 -21.88 -10.60
N GLY A 42 -15.58 -20.71 -10.22
CA GLY A 42 -15.08 -19.41 -10.60
C GLY A 42 -14.24 -18.83 -9.46
N GLU A 43 -13.11 -18.25 -9.85
CA GLU A 43 -12.02 -17.76 -9.01
C GLU A 43 -12.44 -16.72 -7.96
N GLY A 44 -11.84 -16.81 -6.78
CA GLY A 44 -12.09 -15.94 -5.63
C GLY A 44 -11.38 -14.59 -5.75
N GLY A 45 -12.15 -13.54 -5.99
CA GLY A 45 -11.80 -12.16 -5.59
C GLY A 45 -12.45 -11.80 -4.25
N PRO A 46 -11.91 -10.84 -3.48
CA PRO A 46 -12.48 -10.46 -2.19
C PRO A 46 -13.85 -9.79 -2.37
N ALA A 47 -14.84 -10.24 -1.61
CA ALA A 47 -16.19 -9.69 -1.62
C ALA A 47 -16.24 -8.26 -1.06
N PRO A 48 -17.10 -7.37 -1.60
CA PRO A 48 -17.27 -6.02 -1.07
C PRO A 48 -17.96 -6.06 0.31
N SER A 49 -17.68 -5.05 1.13
CA SER A 49 -18.17 -4.84 2.49
C SER A 49 -19.70 -4.93 2.60
N GLY A 50 -20.20 -6.15 2.83
CA GLY A 50 -21.58 -6.45 3.19
C GLY A 50 -21.74 -6.60 4.70
N LYS A 51 -22.90 -6.18 5.21
CA LYS A 51 -23.26 -6.26 6.63
C LYS A 51 -23.26 -7.74 7.08
N VAL A 52 -22.37 -8.08 8.01
CA VAL A 52 -22.23 -9.42 8.61
C VAL A 52 -23.19 -9.52 9.80
N ILE A 53 -23.97 -10.59 9.88
CA ILE A 53 -24.91 -10.81 10.99
C ILE A 53 -24.23 -11.76 11.99
N ASN A 54 -23.73 -11.24 13.11
CA ASN A 54 -23.30 -12.08 14.23
C ASN A 54 -24.54 -12.55 14.99
N LEU A 55 -24.76 -13.88 15.04
CA LEU A 55 -25.96 -14.46 15.61
C LEU A 55 -26.06 -14.26 17.15
N SER A 56 -24.96 -13.87 17.80
CA SER A 56 -24.84 -13.64 19.24
C SER A 56 -25.32 -12.26 19.73
N ASP A 57 -25.51 -11.27 18.87
CA ASP A 57 -25.65 -9.86 19.30
C ASP A 57 -27.04 -9.23 19.11
N VAL A 58 -28.11 -10.03 18.96
CA VAL A 58 -29.48 -9.49 18.93
C VAL A 58 -30.17 -9.81 20.25
N ARG A 59 -30.03 -8.90 21.23
CA ARG A 59 -30.96 -8.81 22.36
C ARG A 59 -32.13 -7.93 21.91
N GLY A 60 -33.34 -8.49 22.01
CA GLY A 60 -34.59 -7.79 21.71
C GLY A 60 -34.88 -6.75 22.79
N ASP A 61 -35.17 -5.54 22.35
CA ASP A 61 -35.79 -4.50 23.16
C ASP A 61 -37.21 -4.31 22.63
N ASP A 62 -38.19 -4.73 23.43
CA ASP A 62 -39.60 -4.53 23.19
C ASP A 62 -40.01 -3.08 23.50
N ASP A 63 -40.60 -2.46 22.49
CA ASP A 63 -41.75 -1.55 22.50
C ASP A 63 -41.91 -0.54 23.67
N LYS A 64 -41.81 0.76 23.34
CA LYS A 64 -42.88 1.73 23.64
C LYS A 64 -42.91 2.89 22.64
N GLY A 65 -44.05 2.97 21.92
CA GLY A 65 -44.86 4.19 21.85
C GLY A 65 -44.35 5.35 20.97
N GLY A 66 -44.88 5.42 19.75
CA GLY A 66 -44.54 6.46 18.77
C GLY A 66 -45.09 7.87 19.04
N LYS A 67 -44.54 8.82 18.29
CA LYS A 67 -45.23 9.97 17.70
C LYS A 67 -44.33 10.64 16.66
N ALA A 68 -44.87 10.88 15.47
CA ALA A 68 -44.37 11.83 14.47
C ALA A 68 -45.61 12.52 13.86
N PRO A 69 -45.51 13.65 13.14
CA PRO A 69 -44.38 14.57 12.94
C PRO A 69 -44.76 16.03 13.30
N ALA A 70 -43.80 16.96 13.28
CA ALA A 70 -44.09 18.40 13.18
C ALA A 70 -43.09 19.08 12.25
N VAL A 71 -43.64 19.87 11.35
CA VAL A 71 -43.02 20.67 10.28
C VAL A 71 -43.12 22.14 10.72
N GLU A 72 -42.05 22.92 10.57
CA GLU A 72 -42.05 24.40 10.51
C GLU A 72 -40.65 24.82 9.99
N ALA A 73 -40.47 25.40 8.79
CA ALA A 73 -40.84 26.72 8.26
C ALA A 73 -39.72 27.78 8.39
N GLU A 74 -39.46 28.47 7.27
CA GLU A 74 -38.45 29.52 7.02
C GLU A 74 -38.79 30.92 7.59
N LYS A 75 -37.74 31.67 8.01
CA LYS A 75 -37.43 33.14 7.87
C LYS A 75 -38.41 34.21 8.45
N PRO A 76 -38.01 35.50 8.73
CA PRO A 76 -37.10 36.36 7.95
C PRO A 76 -36.21 37.41 8.70
N GLU A 77 -35.52 38.23 7.88
CA GLU A 77 -34.57 39.34 8.11
C GLU A 77 -35.11 40.61 8.81
N LYS A 78 -34.16 41.45 9.29
CA LYS A 78 -34.05 42.92 9.09
C LYS A 78 -32.56 43.29 9.28
N GLY A 79 -31.81 43.90 8.36
CA GLY A 79 -32.04 45.14 7.61
C GLY A 79 -31.51 46.33 8.43
N SER A 80 -30.34 46.92 8.16
CA SER A 80 -30.07 47.98 7.18
C SER A 80 -28.69 48.59 7.52
N GLY A 81 -27.90 49.26 6.68
CA GLY A 81 -27.95 49.66 5.26
C GLY A 81 -26.56 50.21 4.88
N GLY A 82 -26.12 50.03 3.64
CA GLY A 82 -26.01 51.14 2.67
C GLY A 82 -24.65 51.87 2.76
N MET A 83 -23.61 51.45 2.04
CA MET A 83 -23.25 51.80 0.64
C MET A 83 -22.48 53.13 0.50
N GLY A 84 -21.24 53.05 -0.01
CA GLY A 84 -20.59 54.15 -0.76
C GLY A 84 -19.12 54.45 -0.42
N PRO A 85 -18.15 54.15 -1.33
CA PRO A 85 -16.78 54.67 -1.32
C PRO A 85 -16.66 55.87 -2.31
N PRO A 86 -15.46 56.37 -2.69
CA PRO A 86 -14.18 56.57 -1.98
C PRO A 86 -13.71 58.04 -2.08
N LYS A 87 -12.59 58.43 -1.44
CA LYS A 87 -11.76 59.56 -1.92
C LYS A 87 -10.31 59.49 -1.41
N SER A 88 -9.41 59.69 -2.36
CA SER A 88 -7.95 59.57 -2.32
C SER A 88 -7.25 60.85 -1.75
N PRO A 89 -5.89 60.90 -1.67
CA PRO A 89 -5.11 61.48 -0.56
C PRO A 89 -4.67 62.95 -0.77
N PRO A 90 -4.02 63.60 0.22
CA PRO A 90 -3.26 64.81 -0.02
C PRO A 90 -1.76 64.56 -0.24
N LYS A 91 -1.24 65.25 -1.27
CA LYS A 91 0.17 65.48 -1.59
C LYS A 91 0.87 66.34 -0.53
N GLY A 92 2.13 66.03 -0.23
CA GLY A 92 3.12 66.94 0.36
C GLY A 92 4.34 67.06 -0.57
N LYS A 93 4.82 68.30 -0.76
CA LYS A 93 5.73 68.77 -1.82
C LYS A 93 7.22 68.52 -1.55
N ALA A 94 7.98 68.46 -2.64
CA ALA A 94 9.44 68.38 -2.70
C ALA A 94 10.16 69.73 -2.47
N GLY A 95 11.41 69.64 -2.03
CA GLY A 95 12.46 70.67 -2.13
C GLY A 95 13.86 70.03 -1.97
N PRO A 96 14.92 70.52 -2.64
CA PRO A 96 16.05 69.68 -3.10
C PRO A 96 17.37 69.95 -2.36
N VAL A 97 18.33 69.01 -2.38
CA VAL A 97 19.72 69.13 -2.89
C VAL A 97 20.73 68.15 -2.25
N LYS A 98 21.68 67.75 -3.12
CA LYS A 98 23.10 67.40 -2.89
C LYS A 98 23.48 65.93 -2.59
N ALA A 99 24.12 65.36 -3.61
CA ALA A 99 24.99 64.20 -3.55
C ALA A 99 26.22 64.45 -2.65
N ALA A 100 26.55 63.47 -1.81
CA ALA A 100 27.88 63.24 -1.28
C ALA A 100 28.03 61.73 -1.09
N ALA A 101 28.96 61.14 -1.84
CA ALA A 101 29.35 59.75 -1.75
C ALA A 101 30.41 59.58 -0.64
N ALA A 102 30.22 58.59 0.22
CA ALA A 102 31.27 57.96 1.03
C ALA A 102 30.87 56.49 1.30
N PRO A 103 31.84 55.59 1.44
CA PRO A 103 31.74 54.19 0.99
C PRO A 103 31.11 53.25 2.03
N VAL A 104 30.44 52.21 1.53
CA VAL A 104 29.95 51.08 2.33
C VAL A 104 31.11 50.10 2.59
N PRO A 105 31.27 49.59 3.81
CA PRO A 105 32.36 48.68 4.17
C PRO A 105 32.21 47.31 3.49
N GLU A 106 33.33 46.82 2.97
CA GLU A 106 33.46 45.57 2.24
C GLU A 106 33.42 44.39 3.23
N ILE A 107 32.30 43.67 3.25
CA ILE A 107 32.13 42.44 4.04
C ILE A 107 32.71 41.30 3.21
N ASN A 108 33.83 40.74 3.65
CA ASN A 108 34.42 39.53 3.08
C ASN A 108 33.56 38.32 3.48
N LEU A 109 32.70 37.84 2.58
CA LEU A 109 32.04 36.54 2.73
C LEU A 109 33.01 35.42 2.32
N PRO A 110 33.02 34.27 3.04
CA PRO A 110 33.79 33.10 2.64
C PRO A 110 33.35 32.59 1.25
N PRO A 111 34.21 31.88 0.51
CA PRO A 111 33.94 31.47 -0.85
C PRO A 111 32.69 30.59 -0.91
N THR A 112 31.74 31.02 -1.73
CA THR A 112 30.58 30.24 -2.16
C THR A 112 31.05 28.86 -2.65
N PRO A 113 30.44 27.74 -2.20
CA PRO A 113 30.69 26.44 -2.78
C PRO A 113 30.45 26.47 -4.30
N ALA A 114 31.32 25.82 -5.06
CA ALA A 114 31.27 25.79 -6.51
C ALA A 114 29.89 25.34 -7.01
N GLU A 115 29.30 26.14 -7.91
CA GLU A 115 28.09 25.77 -8.64
C GLU A 115 28.34 24.48 -9.44
N PRO A 116 27.44 23.47 -9.38
CA PRO A 116 27.58 22.30 -10.22
C PRO A 116 27.44 22.68 -11.71
N PRO A 117 28.15 21.98 -12.62
CA PRO A 117 28.25 22.39 -14.01
C PRO A 117 27.00 21.94 -14.78
N ARG A 118 26.09 22.88 -15.04
CA ARG A 118 25.29 23.08 -16.28
C ARG A 118 24.02 23.85 -15.92
N PRO A 119 23.62 24.89 -16.67
CA PRO A 119 22.31 25.51 -16.50
C PRO A 119 21.25 24.48 -16.89
N VAL A 120 20.61 23.85 -15.91
CA VAL A 120 19.54 22.90 -16.19
C VAL A 120 18.24 23.68 -16.25
N GLU A 121 17.71 23.89 -17.46
CA GLU A 121 16.35 24.38 -17.62
C GLU A 121 15.37 23.31 -17.08
N GLU A 122 14.52 23.70 -16.14
CA GLU A 122 13.55 22.81 -15.49
C GLU A 122 12.67 22.08 -16.52
N GLY A 123 12.57 20.75 -16.36
CA GLY A 123 11.69 19.93 -17.21
C GLY A 123 12.32 19.45 -18.53
N LYS A 124 13.54 19.85 -18.87
CA LYS A 124 14.29 19.26 -20.00
C LYS A 124 14.98 17.95 -19.59
N VAL A 125 15.12 17.03 -20.55
CA VAL A 125 15.87 15.79 -20.37
C VAL A 125 17.36 16.09 -20.47
N VAL A 126 18.12 15.72 -19.43
CA VAL A 126 19.57 15.88 -19.33
C VAL A 126 20.19 14.52 -19.00
N TYR A 127 21.32 14.21 -19.62
CA TYR A 127 22.11 13.03 -19.27
C TYR A 127 22.99 13.36 -18.07
N LEU A 128 22.79 12.58 -17.00
CA LEU A 128 23.53 12.71 -15.74
C LEU A 128 24.32 11.43 -15.49
N LYS A 129 25.52 11.58 -14.92
CA LYS A 129 26.36 10.45 -14.54
C LYS A 129 25.74 9.68 -13.40
N LEU A 130 25.81 8.35 -13.44
CA LEU A 130 25.29 7.51 -12.37
C LEU A 130 25.99 7.81 -11.02
N SER A 131 27.27 8.18 -11.05
CA SER A 131 28.01 8.57 -9.84
C SER A 131 27.52 9.85 -9.17
N GLU A 132 26.78 10.69 -9.89
CA GLU A 132 26.19 11.94 -9.38
C GLU A 132 24.73 11.73 -8.95
N LEU A 133 24.17 10.53 -9.13
CA LEU A 133 22.81 10.18 -8.76
C LEU A 133 22.80 9.44 -7.42
N HIS A 134 22.15 10.02 -6.43
CA HIS A 134 22.00 9.45 -5.11
C HIS A 134 20.62 8.81 -4.95
N ALA A 135 20.58 7.70 -4.20
CA ALA A 135 19.32 7.06 -3.84
C ALA A 135 18.44 8.00 -3.00
N PHE A 136 17.12 7.84 -3.10
CA PHE A 136 16.19 8.60 -2.27
C PHE A 136 16.52 8.50 -0.78
N HIS A 137 16.75 9.65 -0.15
CA HIS A 137 17.10 9.77 1.26
C HIS A 137 16.31 10.86 2.00
N THR A 138 15.35 11.50 1.31
CA THR A 138 14.46 12.50 1.90
C THR A 138 13.71 11.93 3.11
N PHE A 139 14.09 12.39 4.31
CA PHE A 139 13.61 11.97 5.64
C PHE A 139 13.87 10.50 6.01
N ARG A 140 13.62 9.56 5.09
CA ARG A 140 13.76 8.11 5.26
C ARG A 140 14.27 7.48 3.97
N GLU A 141 14.68 6.22 4.06
CA GLU A 141 14.98 5.40 2.90
C GLU A 141 13.74 5.17 2.01
N HIS A 142 13.98 4.84 0.74
CA HIS A 142 12.93 4.56 -0.21
C HIS A 142 12.01 3.42 0.26
N PRO A 143 10.67 3.61 0.34
CA PRO A 143 9.75 2.59 0.86
C PRO A 143 9.75 1.29 0.06
N TYR A 144 10.01 1.38 -1.23
CA TYR A 144 9.98 0.26 -2.17
C TYR A 144 11.40 -0.23 -2.48
N LYS A 145 11.65 -1.52 -2.32
CA LYS A 145 12.96 -2.11 -2.63
C LYS A 145 13.05 -2.44 -4.12
N VAL A 146 14.22 -2.21 -4.71
CA VAL A 146 14.54 -2.73 -6.03
C VAL A 146 14.82 -4.22 -5.91
N GLN A 147 14.16 -5.04 -6.73
CA GLN A 147 14.33 -6.49 -6.75
C GLN A 147 15.11 -6.88 -8.00
N ASP A 148 16.13 -7.73 -7.82
CA ASP A 148 16.85 -8.39 -8.91
C ASP A 148 16.09 -9.64 -9.34
N ASP A 149 14.93 -9.40 -9.96
CA ASP A 149 14.06 -10.41 -10.54
C ASP A 149 14.33 -10.59 -12.04
N LYS A 150 13.71 -11.61 -12.64
CA LYS A 150 13.76 -11.82 -14.10
C LYS A 150 13.33 -10.56 -14.89
N ALA A 151 12.37 -9.80 -14.37
CA ALA A 151 11.92 -8.55 -14.98
C ALA A 151 13.02 -7.46 -14.97
N MET A 152 13.91 -7.46 -13.98
CA MET A 152 15.11 -6.62 -13.97
C MET A 152 16.10 -7.06 -15.04
N ASP A 153 16.31 -8.37 -15.23
CA ASP A 153 17.19 -8.88 -16.28
C ASP A 153 16.70 -8.49 -17.68
N ASP A 154 15.39 -8.60 -17.92
CA ASP A 154 14.75 -8.17 -19.17
C ASP A 154 14.89 -6.66 -19.39
N LEU A 155 14.75 -5.86 -18.31
CA LEU A 155 14.98 -4.41 -18.35
C LEU A 155 16.44 -4.08 -18.67
N VAL A 156 17.40 -4.77 -18.06
CA VAL A 156 18.83 -4.61 -18.35
C VAL A 156 19.14 -4.96 -19.80
N GLY A 157 18.56 -6.03 -20.35
CA GLY A 157 18.67 -6.38 -21.77
C GLY A 157 18.17 -5.26 -22.67
N THR A 158 16.98 -4.72 -22.37
CA THR A 158 16.40 -3.60 -23.11
C THR A 158 17.27 -2.33 -23.02
N ILE A 159 17.82 -2.03 -21.84
CA ILE A 159 18.70 -0.88 -21.63
C ILE A 159 20.01 -1.03 -22.43
N LYS A 160 20.54 -2.25 -22.56
CA LYS A 160 21.75 -2.49 -23.38
C LYS A 160 21.49 -2.29 -24.87
N GLU A 161 20.31 -2.68 -25.36
CA GLU A 161 19.97 -2.60 -26.79
C GLU A 161 19.51 -1.20 -27.22
N HIS A 162 18.70 -0.54 -26.39
CA HIS A 162 18.00 0.70 -26.75
C HIS A 162 18.34 1.90 -25.85
N GLY A 163 19.14 1.69 -24.80
CA GLY A 163 19.33 2.68 -23.75
C GLY A 163 18.09 2.86 -22.87
N VAL A 164 18.14 3.86 -22.00
CA VAL A 164 17.01 4.17 -21.11
C VAL A 164 15.99 5.02 -21.87
N MET A 165 14.89 4.41 -22.28
CA MET A 165 13.85 5.06 -23.11
C MET A 165 13.04 6.12 -22.35
N THR A 166 12.71 5.85 -21.09
CA THR A 166 11.94 6.78 -20.25
C THR A 166 12.88 7.40 -19.22
N PRO A 167 13.00 8.73 -19.17
CA PRO A 167 13.91 9.38 -18.24
C PRO A 167 13.49 9.20 -16.77
N ALA A 168 14.47 9.22 -15.86
CA ALA A 168 14.23 9.28 -14.42
C ALA A 168 13.87 10.71 -13.99
N THR A 169 13.18 10.88 -12.86
CA THR A 169 12.92 12.22 -12.29
C THR A 169 13.85 12.42 -11.11
N VAL A 170 14.61 13.53 -11.12
CA VAL A 170 15.63 13.80 -10.10
C VAL A 170 15.51 15.20 -9.49
N ARG A 171 15.85 15.23 -8.21
CA ARG A 171 16.11 16.29 -7.26
C ARG A 171 17.52 16.93 -7.30
N PRO A 172 17.82 18.21 -7.60
CA PRO A 172 19.12 18.76 -7.18
C PRO A 172 19.30 18.67 -5.66
N GLU A 173 20.45 18.18 -5.18
CA GLU A 173 20.71 18.14 -3.74
C GLU A 173 20.95 19.52 -3.13
N LYS A 174 20.59 19.67 -1.85
CA LYS A 174 20.77 20.93 -1.09
C LYS A 174 22.26 21.30 -0.95
N ASP A 175 23.13 20.30 -0.92
CA ASP A 175 24.58 20.47 -0.80
C ASP A 175 25.26 20.79 -2.13
N GLY A 176 24.50 20.83 -3.24
CA GLY A 176 25.00 21.05 -4.59
C GLY A 176 25.83 19.88 -5.16
N GLN A 177 25.99 18.80 -4.40
CA GLN A 177 26.77 17.62 -4.77
C GLN A 177 25.84 16.54 -5.31
N GLY A 178 25.49 16.63 -6.59
CA GLY A 178 24.71 15.61 -7.29
C GLY A 178 23.19 15.81 -7.21
N TYR A 179 22.48 14.71 -7.46
CA TYR A 179 21.03 14.69 -7.61
C TYR A 179 20.40 13.49 -6.90
N GLU A 180 19.32 13.72 -6.17
CA GLU A 180 18.51 12.68 -5.54
C GLU A 180 17.50 12.10 -6.54
N ILE A 181 17.45 10.77 -6.67
CA ILE A 181 16.47 10.10 -7.52
C ILE A 181 15.10 10.08 -6.82
N ILE A 182 14.09 10.69 -7.43
CA ILE A 182 12.71 10.69 -6.90
C ILE A 182 11.89 9.57 -7.55
N ALA A 183 12.07 9.36 -8.85
CA ALA A 183 11.40 8.29 -9.59
C ALA A 183 12.34 7.66 -10.62
N GLY A 184 12.30 6.34 -10.75
CA GLY A 184 13.13 5.60 -11.70
C GLY A 184 14.27 4.78 -11.10
N HIS A 185 14.24 4.48 -9.80
CA HIS A 185 15.24 3.64 -9.12
C HIS A 185 15.55 2.32 -9.84
N ARG A 186 14.55 1.60 -10.39
CA ARG A 186 14.78 0.39 -11.18
C ARG A 186 15.60 0.65 -12.45
N ARG A 187 15.43 1.81 -13.09
CA ARG A 187 16.18 2.19 -14.30
C ARG A 187 17.61 2.58 -13.97
N HIS A 188 17.82 3.25 -12.84
CA HIS A 188 19.17 3.53 -12.34
C HIS A 188 19.94 2.23 -12.11
N HIS A 189 19.38 1.33 -11.30
CA HIS A 189 19.97 0.01 -11.03
C HIS A 189 20.19 -0.81 -12.31
N GLY A 190 19.22 -0.79 -13.22
CA GLY A 190 19.36 -1.44 -14.53
C GLY A 190 20.47 -0.83 -15.40
N SER A 191 20.70 0.48 -15.31
CA SER A 191 21.77 1.19 -16.04
C SER A 191 23.15 0.85 -15.47
N GLU A 192 23.27 0.78 -14.15
CA GLU A 192 24.50 0.31 -13.46
C GLU A 192 24.83 -1.12 -13.89
N ARG A 193 23.83 -2.02 -13.86
CA ARG A 193 23.98 -3.42 -14.31
C ARG A 193 24.25 -3.55 -15.82
N ALA A 194 23.79 -2.59 -16.61
CA ALA A 194 24.06 -2.53 -18.05
C ALA A 194 25.48 -2.02 -18.36
N GLY A 195 26.17 -1.40 -17.40
CA GLY A 195 27.49 -0.79 -17.58
C GLY A 195 27.43 0.57 -18.30
N LEU A 196 26.32 1.30 -18.14
CA LEU A 196 26.21 2.68 -18.64
C LEU A 196 26.86 3.65 -17.64
N ASP A 197 27.50 4.71 -18.14
CA ASP A 197 28.06 5.76 -17.29
C ASP A 197 27.05 6.87 -16.97
N GLU A 198 26.09 7.10 -17.88
CA GLU A 198 25.10 8.16 -17.82
C GLU A 198 23.70 7.65 -18.14
N MET A 199 22.68 8.29 -17.58
CA MET A 199 21.28 8.01 -17.91
C MET A 199 20.47 9.32 -18.11
N PRO A 200 19.43 9.31 -18.94
CA PRO A 200 18.56 10.44 -19.15
C PRO A 200 17.68 10.69 -17.92
N CYS A 201 17.70 11.93 -17.43
CA CYS A 201 17.00 12.40 -16.25
C CYS A 201 16.27 13.71 -16.53
N ILE A 202 15.13 13.92 -15.89
CA ILE A 202 14.42 15.19 -15.84
C ILE A 202 14.72 15.79 -14.47
N VAL A 203 15.45 16.91 -14.46
CA VAL A 203 15.73 17.66 -13.24
C VAL A 203 14.55 18.57 -12.93
N ARG A 204 14.02 18.48 -11.71
CA ARG A 204 12.95 19.35 -11.21
C ARG A 204 13.30 19.84 -9.82
N ASN A 205 13.19 21.14 -9.57
CA ASN A 205 13.23 21.63 -8.21
C ASN A 205 11.92 21.30 -7.51
N MET A 206 12.01 20.64 -6.35
CA MET A 206 10.83 20.29 -5.55
C MET A 206 11.16 20.32 -4.06
N THR A 207 10.18 20.65 -3.24
CA THR A 207 10.30 20.57 -1.78
C THR A 207 10.36 19.11 -1.31
N ASP A 208 10.80 18.86 -0.07
CA ASP A 208 10.86 17.50 0.48
C ASP A 208 9.48 16.83 0.52
N PHE A 209 8.43 17.62 0.78
CA PHE A 209 7.04 17.15 0.73
C PHE A 209 6.59 16.78 -0.70
N GLU A 210 6.93 17.60 -1.69
CA GLU A 210 6.63 17.31 -3.11
C GLU A 210 7.41 16.11 -3.62
N ALA A 211 8.65 15.92 -3.18
CA ALA A 211 9.46 14.74 -3.49
C ALA A 211 8.79 13.45 -3.02
N VAL A 212 8.32 13.40 -1.76
CA VAL A 212 7.58 12.25 -1.22
C VAL A 212 6.29 12.00 -2.00
N ARG A 213 5.55 13.06 -2.35
CA ARG A 213 4.30 12.96 -3.11
C ARG A 213 4.53 12.43 -4.54
N GLU A 214 5.56 12.94 -5.22
CA GLU A 214 5.91 12.49 -6.58
C GLU A 214 6.42 11.04 -6.57
N MET A 215 7.27 10.68 -5.60
CA MET A 215 7.72 9.30 -5.39
C MET A 215 6.53 8.35 -5.24
N ARG A 216 5.56 8.69 -4.38
CA ARG A 216 4.32 7.91 -4.20
C ARG A 216 3.54 7.78 -5.51
N ASN A 217 3.31 8.89 -6.20
CA ASN A 217 2.54 8.92 -7.43
C ASN A 217 3.17 8.06 -8.52
N SER A 218 4.49 8.06 -8.63
CA SER A 218 5.23 7.24 -9.60
C SER A 218 5.07 5.73 -9.36
N ASN A 219 4.82 5.32 -8.11
CA ASN A 219 4.64 3.92 -7.73
C ASN A 219 3.17 3.46 -7.78
N LYS A 220 2.20 4.36 -8.03
CA LYS A 220 0.76 4.06 -7.99
C LYS A 220 0.33 2.96 -8.98
N GLN A 221 1.06 2.78 -10.09
CA GLN A 221 0.75 1.77 -11.11
C GLN A 221 1.34 0.38 -10.82
N ARG A 222 2.14 0.22 -9.75
CA ARG A 222 2.85 -1.03 -9.44
C ARG A 222 1.95 -2.15 -8.88
N GLY A 223 0.70 -1.83 -8.52
CA GLY A 223 -0.21 -2.74 -7.84
C GLY A 223 -0.29 -2.45 -6.34
N GLU A 224 -0.89 -3.37 -5.58
CA GLU A 224 -1.01 -3.23 -4.13
C GLU A 224 0.38 -3.35 -3.46
N PRO A 225 0.78 -2.38 -2.62
CA PRO A 225 2.05 -2.45 -1.90
C PRO A 225 2.04 -3.57 -0.87
N LEU A 226 3.21 -4.16 -0.61
CA LEU A 226 3.37 -5.11 0.49
C LEU A 226 3.09 -4.43 1.84
N PRO A 227 2.65 -5.17 2.88
CA PRO A 227 2.47 -4.62 4.22
C PRO A 227 3.68 -3.84 4.73
N SER A 228 4.91 -4.33 4.48
CA SER A 228 6.14 -3.63 4.87
C SER A 228 6.40 -2.35 4.07
N GLU A 229 6.12 -2.37 2.77
CA GLU A 229 6.28 -1.20 1.88
C GLU A 229 5.28 -0.11 2.26
N LEU A 230 4.02 -0.49 2.52
CA LEU A 230 2.98 0.42 2.97
C LEU A 230 3.31 1.01 4.35
N ALA A 231 3.85 0.22 5.28
CA ALA A 231 4.31 0.70 6.57
C ALA A 231 5.40 1.79 6.45
N ARG A 232 6.40 1.57 5.58
CA ARG A 232 7.45 2.57 5.31
C ARG A 232 6.90 3.81 4.61
N LEU A 233 6.00 3.64 3.64
CA LEU A 233 5.36 4.74 2.92
C LEU A 233 4.58 5.65 3.87
N LEU A 234 3.73 5.07 4.72
CA LEU A 234 2.91 5.83 5.66
C LEU A 234 3.78 6.56 6.69
N ASP A 235 4.86 5.95 7.19
CA ASP A 235 5.80 6.62 8.11
C ASP A 235 6.49 7.81 7.43
N LEU A 236 6.92 7.63 6.18
CA LEU A 236 7.53 8.69 5.37
C LEU A 236 6.57 9.85 5.09
N GLU A 237 5.32 9.59 4.70
CA GLU A 237 4.32 10.63 4.48
C GLU A 237 3.97 11.39 5.77
N VAL A 238 3.84 10.67 6.89
CA VAL A 238 3.59 11.28 8.19
C VAL A 238 4.75 12.22 8.56
N GLU A 239 5.98 11.79 8.33
CA GLU A 239 7.17 12.61 8.57
C GLU A 239 7.20 13.84 7.65
N ALA A 240 6.93 13.66 6.35
CA ALA A 240 6.88 14.76 5.39
C ALA A 240 5.86 15.85 5.77
N ILE A 241 4.68 15.46 6.26
CA ILE A 241 3.65 16.41 6.72
C ILE A 241 4.10 17.16 7.98
N LYS A 242 4.78 16.49 8.93
CA LYS A 242 5.30 17.17 10.13
C LYS A 242 6.29 18.28 9.78
N HIS A 243 7.11 18.08 8.76
CA HIS A 243 8.12 19.05 8.30
C HIS A 243 7.58 20.13 7.37
N GLN A 244 6.30 20.08 6.98
CA GLN A 244 5.67 21.13 6.16
C GLN A 244 5.34 22.40 6.97
N GLY A 245 5.24 22.29 8.30
CA GLY A 245 4.80 23.35 9.21
C GLY A 245 5.91 24.02 10.01
N ALA A 246 5.54 25.07 10.75
CA ALA A 246 6.43 25.68 11.74
C ALA A 246 6.78 24.68 12.85
N ARG A 247 8.02 24.73 13.33
CA ARG A 247 8.48 23.85 14.42
C ARG A 247 7.60 24.06 15.67
N PRO A 248 7.03 22.99 16.25
CA PRO A 248 6.19 23.12 17.44
C PRO A 248 7.00 23.74 18.59
N GLY A 249 6.37 24.65 19.33
CA GLY A 249 7.02 25.38 20.42
C GLY A 249 7.03 24.62 21.74
N ASN A 250 6.20 23.57 21.87
CA ASN A 250 6.09 22.74 23.06
C ASN A 250 5.69 21.29 22.73
N SER A 251 5.82 20.39 23.71
CA SER A 251 5.51 18.96 23.54
C SER A 251 4.03 18.66 23.28
N GLN A 252 3.11 19.53 23.69
CA GLN A 252 1.68 19.34 23.41
C GLN A 252 1.35 19.61 21.94
N GLU A 253 1.91 20.67 21.38
CA GLU A 253 1.81 21.02 19.96
C GLU A 253 2.46 19.95 19.09
N GLU A 254 3.60 19.40 19.49
CA GLU A 254 4.26 18.29 18.80
C GLU A 254 3.37 17.04 18.76
N GLN A 255 2.75 16.68 19.88
CA GLN A 255 1.85 15.53 19.93
C GLN A 255 0.56 15.78 19.11
N ALA A 256 0.02 16.99 19.12
CA ALA A 256 -1.14 17.37 18.31
C ALA A 256 -0.81 17.35 16.81
N LEU A 257 0.37 17.85 16.43
CA LEU A 257 0.87 17.81 15.06
C LEU A 257 1.02 16.36 14.59
N GLY A 258 1.65 15.50 15.40
CA GLY A 258 1.80 14.08 15.09
C GLY A 258 0.46 13.39 14.86
N LYS A 259 -0.54 13.63 15.71
CA LYS A 259 -1.89 13.07 15.51
C LYS A 259 -2.53 13.55 14.22
N ARG A 260 -2.48 14.86 13.96
CA ARG A 260 -3.05 15.46 12.76
C ARG A 260 -2.38 14.95 11.48
N SER A 261 -1.05 14.79 11.48
CA SER A 261 -0.32 14.23 10.34
C SER A 261 -0.79 12.82 10.02
N VAL A 262 -0.94 11.96 11.04
CA VAL A 262 -1.42 10.58 10.86
C VAL A 262 -2.87 10.55 10.36
N GLU A 263 -3.74 11.47 10.81
CA GLU A 263 -5.12 11.57 10.33
C GLU A 263 -5.20 12.02 8.87
N ILE A 264 -4.36 12.99 8.45
CA ILE A 264 -4.29 13.43 7.05
C ILE A 264 -3.84 12.28 6.15
N VAL A 265 -2.75 11.59 6.52
CA VAL A 265 -2.29 10.40 5.79
C VAL A 265 -3.36 9.32 5.78
N GLY A 266 -4.06 9.10 6.89
CA GLY A 266 -5.16 8.15 6.95
C GLY A 266 -6.26 8.47 5.95
N ALA A 267 -6.69 9.73 5.86
CA ALA A 267 -7.70 10.16 4.90
C ALA A 267 -7.27 9.94 3.44
N ASP A 268 -6.00 10.22 3.11
CA ASP A 268 -5.43 10.01 1.76
C ASP A 268 -5.44 8.54 1.31
N HIS A 269 -5.42 7.59 2.25
CA HIS A 269 -5.39 6.14 2.00
C HIS A 269 -6.69 5.42 2.38
N ASP A 270 -7.78 6.14 2.64
CA ASP A 270 -9.06 5.57 3.11
C ASP A 270 -8.90 4.70 4.39
N MET A 271 -8.03 5.15 5.30
CA MET A 271 -7.70 4.46 6.54
C MET A 271 -8.01 5.31 7.78
N ASN A 272 -8.51 4.67 8.83
CA ASN A 272 -8.59 5.30 10.15
C ASN A 272 -7.18 5.46 10.76
N TYR A 273 -6.97 6.52 11.55
CA TYR A 273 -5.80 6.73 12.42
C TYR A 273 -5.25 5.43 13.03
N LYS A 274 -6.11 4.60 13.64
CA LYS A 274 -5.66 3.35 14.27
C LYS A 274 -5.03 2.36 13.27
N LYS A 275 -5.55 2.31 12.05
CA LYS A 275 -5.04 1.42 10.99
C LYS A 275 -3.68 1.92 10.50
N VAL A 276 -3.52 3.22 10.28
CA VAL A 276 -2.22 3.84 9.93
C VAL A 276 -1.17 3.56 11.00
N MET A 277 -1.50 3.79 12.27
CA MET A 277 -0.60 3.51 13.39
C MET A 277 -0.19 2.03 13.48
N ARG A 278 -1.09 1.09 13.15
CA ARG A 278 -0.75 -0.33 13.10
C ARG A 278 0.24 -0.65 11.99
N TYR A 279 0.08 -0.06 10.81
CA TYR A 279 1.06 -0.21 9.73
C TYR A 279 2.40 0.38 10.11
N ILE A 280 2.46 1.64 10.54
CA ILE A 280 3.71 2.29 10.97
C ILE A 280 4.40 1.47 12.05
N ARG A 281 3.63 0.83 12.94
CA ARG A 281 4.17 -0.03 13.99
C ARG A 281 4.92 -1.26 13.44
N LEU A 282 4.58 -1.76 12.26
CA LEU A 282 5.34 -2.86 11.62
C LEU A 282 6.80 -2.50 11.32
N ASN A 283 7.15 -1.21 11.22
CA ASN A 283 8.56 -0.79 11.08
C ASN A 283 9.41 -1.15 12.31
N SER A 284 8.80 -1.50 13.46
CA SER A 284 9.49 -1.99 14.65
C SER A 284 9.68 -3.52 14.68
N LEU A 285 9.20 -4.21 13.64
CA LEU A 285 9.31 -5.66 13.52
C LEU A 285 10.67 -6.03 12.90
N VAL A 286 11.27 -7.13 13.35
CA VAL A 286 12.52 -7.64 12.78
C VAL A 286 12.31 -8.12 11.33
N PRO A 287 13.34 -8.06 10.46
CA PRO A 287 13.21 -8.40 9.03
C PRO A 287 12.59 -9.77 8.78
N GLU A 288 12.95 -10.78 9.59
CA GLU A 288 12.50 -12.16 9.44
C GLU A 288 10.97 -12.28 9.56
N LEU A 289 10.38 -11.64 10.58
CA LEU A 289 8.93 -11.62 10.78
C LEU A 289 8.21 -10.70 9.79
N LEU A 290 8.88 -9.64 9.34
CA LEU A 290 8.34 -8.71 8.35
C LEU A 290 8.22 -9.40 6.98
N ASP A 291 9.24 -10.15 6.58
CA ASP A 291 9.24 -10.96 5.36
C ASP A 291 8.16 -12.05 5.41
N MET A 292 7.95 -12.69 6.59
CA MET A 292 6.84 -13.62 6.79
C MET A 292 5.47 -12.96 6.66
N THR A 293 5.35 -11.69 7.08
CA THR A 293 4.10 -10.91 6.95
C THR A 293 3.83 -10.57 5.49
N ASP A 294 4.85 -10.13 4.76
CA ASP A 294 4.76 -9.85 3.33
C ASP A 294 4.44 -11.11 2.51
N ALA A 295 5.02 -12.26 2.89
CA ALA A 295 4.73 -13.56 2.32
C ALA A 295 3.37 -14.16 2.76
N LYS A 296 2.56 -13.44 3.55
CA LYS A 296 1.27 -13.87 4.11
C LYS A 296 1.35 -15.14 4.99
N LYS A 297 2.55 -15.53 5.43
CA LYS A 297 2.76 -16.64 6.39
C LYS A 297 2.42 -16.20 7.82
N LEU A 298 2.64 -14.93 8.13
CA LEU A 298 2.24 -14.31 9.40
C LEU A 298 1.08 -13.34 9.15
N GLY A 299 -0.01 -13.50 9.89
CA GLY A 299 -1.14 -12.58 9.79
C GLY A 299 -0.77 -11.15 10.21
N PHE A 300 -1.40 -10.16 9.60
CA PHE A 300 -1.16 -8.74 9.90
C PHE A 300 -1.37 -8.40 11.38
N MET A 301 -2.47 -8.85 11.99
CA MET A 301 -2.76 -8.54 13.39
C MET A 301 -1.79 -9.21 14.37
N PRO A 302 -1.43 -10.51 14.23
CA PRO A 302 -0.32 -11.10 14.97
C PRO A 302 0.99 -10.32 14.82
N ALA A 303 1.38 -9.95 13.58
CA ALA A 303 2.60 -9.18 13.32
C ALA A 303 2.61 -7.83 14.07
N VAL A 304 1.47 -7.13 14.10
CA VAL A 304 1.31 -5.89 14.88
C VAL A 304 1.51 -6.14 16.37
N GLU A 305 1.02 -7.24 16.94
CA GLU A 305 1.24 -7.53 18.37
C GLU A 305 2.70 -7.89 18.65
N LEU A 306 3.33 -8.69 17.79
CA LEU A 306 4.74 -9.07 17.89
C LEU A 306 5.69 -7.88 17.78
N SER A 307 5.33 -6.85 17.02
CA SER A 307 6.12 -5.62 16.91
C SER A 307 6.29 -4.87 18.25
N TYR A 308 5.47 -5.16 19.27
CA TYR A 308 5.59 -4.59 20.62
C TYR A 308 6.57 -5.36 21.53
N ILE A 309 7.07 -6.50 21.07
CA ILE A 309 8.04 -7.34 21.76
C ILE A 309 9.45 -6.82 21.48
N ARG A 310 10.39 -7.05 22.41
CA ARG A 310 11.81 -6.70 22.19
C ARG A 310 12.41 -7.45 20.99
N PRO A 311 13.32 -6.83 20.19
CA PRO A 311 13.88 -7.44 18.99
C PRO A 311 14.53 -8.82 19.21
N GLU A 312 15.19 -9.04 20.35
CA GLU A 312 15.79 -10.33 20.70
C GLU A 312 14.74 -11.45 20.75
N ASN A 313 13.63 -11.20 21.45
CA ASN A 313 12.54 -12.15 21.57
C ASN A 313 11.73 -12.29 20.26
N GLN A 314 11.64 -11.23 19.46
CA GLN A 314 11.06 -11.34 18.12
C GLN A 314 11.84 -12.32 17.24
N ARG A 315 13.18 -12.32 17.30
CA ARG A 315 14.01 -13.29 16.56
C ARG A 315 13.79 -14.72 17.04
N LEU A 316 13.66 -14.93 18.35
CA LEU A 316 13.31 -16.25 18.89
C LEU A 316 11.97 -16.74 18.35
N ILE A 317 10.94 -15.87 18.33
CA ILE A 317 9.63 -16.18 17.76
C ILE A 317 9.73 -16.51 16.27
N ALA A 318 10.56 -15.80 15.50
CA ALA A 318 10.78 -16.10 14.08
C ALA A 318 11.34 -17.51 13.88
N VAL A 319 12.36 -17.88 14.67
CA VAL A 319 12.96 -19.22 14.64
C VAL A 319 11.94 -20.29 14.99
N SER A 320 11.13 -20.08 16.03
CA SER A 320 10.09 -21.03 16.43
C SER A 320 9.00 -21.20 15.35
N ILE A 321 8.57 -20.11 14.70
CA ILE A 321 7.60 -20.17 13.60
C ILE A 321 8.14 -21.00 12.43
N GLU A 322 9.42 -20.85 12.09
CA GLU A 322 10.06 -21.64 11.04
C GLU A 322 10.23 -23.11 11.44
N GLY A 323 10.58 -23.40 12.70
CA GLY A 323 10.73 -24.76 13.22
C GLY A 323 9.42 -25.55 13.24
N GLU A 324 8.35 -24.93 13.72
CA GLU A 324 7.04 -25.58 13.85
C GLU A 324 6.15 -25.43 12.61
N GLN A 325 6.54 -24.59 11.64
CA GLN A 325 5.73 -24.21 10.48
C GLN A 325 4.33 -23.68 10.88
N SER A 326 4.22 -23.08 12.07
CA SER A 326 2.96 -22.58 12.62
C SER A 326 3.09 -21.11 13.05
N SER A 327 2.32 -20.24 12.40
CA SER A 327 2.24 -18.84 12.82
C SER A 327 1.29 -18.66 14.02
N PRO A 328 1.60 -17.76 14.96
CA PRO A 328 0.73 -17.47 16.10
C PRO A 328 -0.61 -16.86 15.65
N SER A 329 -1.69 -17.26 16.34
CA SER A 329 -2.96 -16.53 16.32
C SER A 329 -2.82 -15.17 17.00
N VAL A 330 -3.83 -14.29 16.84
CA VAL A 330 -3.86 -12.98 17.50
C VAL A 330 -3.80 -13.11 19.03
N ASN A 331 -4.46 -14.12 19.59
CA ASN A 331 -4.48 -14.33 21.04
C ASN A 331 -3.14 -14.86 21.55
N GLN A 332 -2.50 -15.77 20.81
CA GLN A 332 -1.14 -16.23 21.10
C GLN A 332 -0.15 -15.06 21.04
N ALA A 333 -0.21 -14.22 20.01
CA ALA A 333 0.66 -13.06 19.87
C ALA A 333 0.49 -12.03 21.02
N LYS A 334 -0.75 -11.81 21.50
CA LYS A 334 -1.01 -10.99 22.70
C LYS A 334 -0.39 -11.59 23.95
N ARG A 335 -0.55 -12.91 24.15
CA ARG A 335 0.04 -13.62 25.29
C ARG A 335 1.58 -13.54 25.26
N LEU A 336 2.20 -13.72 24.10
CA LEU A 336 3.65 -13.54 23.92
C LEU A 336 4.09 -12.13 24.31
N ARG A 337 3.34 -11.10 23.89
CA ARG A 337 3.60 -9.71 24.24
C ARG A 337 3.48 -9.45 25.74
N GLU A 338 2.47 -9.99 26.41
CA GLU A 338 2.29 -9.86 27.86
C GLU A 338 3.45 -10.51 28.63
N LEU A 339 3.88 -11.70 28.22
CA LEU A 339 5.00 -12.41 28.83
C LEU A 339 6.35 -11.70 28.62
N ASP A 340 6.56 -11.08 27.45
CA ASP A 340 7.76 -10.25 27.23
C ASP A 340 7.78 -9.04 28.18
N LYS A 341 6.62 -8.39 28.36
CA LYS A 341 6.47 -7.26 29.28
C LYS A 341 6.75 -7.66 30.74
N GLU A 342 6.40 -8.89 31.11
CA GLU A 342 6.72 -9.47 32.43
C GLU A 342 8.15 -9.99 32.55
N GLY A 343 8.92 -10.00 31.46
CA GLY A 343 10.28 -10.53 31.42
C GLY A 343 10.36 -12.06 31.53
N LYS A 344 9.25 -12.77 31.28
CA LYS A 344 9.13 -14.23 31.40
C LYS A 344 9.16 -14.98 30.06
N LEU A 345 9.32 -14.25 28.97
CA LEU A 345 9.38 -14.84 27.63
C LEU A 345 10.76 -15.44 27.37
N ASN A 346 10.80 -16.73 27.03
CA ASN A 346 11.98 -17.47 26.62
C ASN A 346 11.61 -18.45 25.48
N GLY A 347 12.59 -19.14 24.90
CA GLY A 347 12.38 -20.08 23.78
C GLY A 347 11.35 -21.17 24.10
N ASP A 348 11.53 -21.89 25.21
CA ASP A 348 10.62 -22.98 25.61
C ASP A 348 9.16 -22.52 25.78
N VAL A 349 8.96 -21.32 26.33
CA VAL A 349 7.64 -20.72 26.52
C VAL A 349 7.03 -20.30 25.17
N ILE A 350 7.85 -19.80 24.24
CA ILE A 350 7.42 -19.46 22.88
C ILE A 350 6.92 -20.73 22.16
N ASP A 351 7.73 -21.78 22.13
CA ASP A 351 7.41 -23.07 21.49
C ASP A 351 6.16 -23.68 22.15
N GLY A 352 6.09 -23.65 23.47
CA GLY A 352 4.91 -24.09 24.22
C GLY A 352 3.63 -23.34 23.85
N ILE A 353 3.71 -22.04 23.53
CA ILE A 353 2.54 -21.25 23.11
C ILE A 353 2.17 -21.50 21.65
N LEU A 354 3.16 -21.67 20.77
CA LEU A 354 2.93 -21.89 19.34
C LEU A 354 2.40 -23.28 19.02
N SER A 355 2.78 -24.27 19.82
CA SER A 355 2.29 -25.66 19.76
C SER A 355 0.89 -25.87 20.33
N GLU A 356 0.32 -24.89 21.06
CA GLU A 356 -1.06 -24.98 21.54
C GLU A 356 -2.04 -25.10 20.35
N GLU A 357 -2.95 -26.08 20.43
CA GLU A 357 -4.01 -26.23 19.42
C GLU A 357 -4.81 -24.93 19.30
N LYS A 358 -4.83 -24.39 18.08
CA LYS A 358 -5.60 -23.20 17.75
C LYS A 358 -7.07 -23.52 18.01
N LYS A 359 -7.67 -22.90 19.03
CA LYS A 359 -9.12 -22.96 19.23
C LYS A 359 -9.77 -22.50 17.92
N GLU A 360 -10.34 -23.43 17.17
CA GLU A 360 -11.15 -23.09 16.01
C GLU A 360 -12.27 -22.14 16.48
N ASP A 361 -12.45 -21.03 15.77
CA ASP A 361 -13.59 -20.16 15.97
C ASP A 361 -14.84 -21.01 15.67
N ARG A 362 -15.47 -21.54 16.72
CA ARG A 362 -16.70 -22.35 16.62
C ARG A 362 -17.91 -21.58 16.07
N GLY A 363 -17.70 -20.32 15.66
CA GLY A 363 -18.72 -19.48 15.07
C GLY A 363 -18.91 -19.83 13.60
N VAL A 364 -20.05 -20.43 13.27
CA VAL A 364 -20.48 -20.54 11.87
C VAL A 364 -20.94 -19.15 11.41
N ILE A 365 -20.16 -18.51 10.54
CA ILE A 365 -20.53 -17.23 9.91
C ILE A 365 -21.20 -17.56 8.59
N ILE A 366 -22.49 -17.22 8.46
CA ILE A 366 -23.22 -17.31 7.21
C ILE A 366 -23.37 -15.90 6.64
N SER A 367 -22.86 -15.66 5.43
CA SER A 367 -22.91 -14.34 4.81
C SER A 367 -24.32 -13.99 4.31
N THR A 368 -24.64 -12.70 4.27
CA THR A 368 -25.92 -12.22 3.71
C THR A 368 -26.09 -12.58 2.23
N SER A 369 -24.99 -12.73 1.48
CA SER A 369 -25.01 -13.22 0.10
C SER A 369 -25.37 -14.71 0.00
N GLU A 370 -24.98 -15.54 0.96
CA GLU A 370 -25.38 -16.95 1.00
C GLU A 370 -26.84 -17.08 1.42
N LEU A 371 -27.28 -16.30 2.41
CA LEU A 371 -28.67 -16.30 2.86
C LEU A 371 -29.63 -15.80 1.78
N SER A 372 -29.23 -14.80 0.98
CA SER A 372 -30.09 -14.26 -0.08
C SER A 372 -30.36 -15.22 -1.25
N LYS A 373 -29.66 -16.36 -1.32
CA LYS A 373 -29.98 -17.46 -2.26
C LYS A 373 -31.20 -18.26 -1.83
N TYR A 374 -31.47 -18.33 -0.52
CA TYR A 374 -32.57 -19.08 0.08
C TYR A 374 -33.72 -18.17 0.51
N PHE A 375 -33.40 -16.95 0.94
CA PHE A 375 -34.35 -15.92 1.32
C PHE A 375 -34.37 -14.86 0.22
N GLY A 376 -35.51 -14.66 -0.45
CA GLY A 376 -35.63 -13.64 -1.49
C GLY A 376 -35.20 -12.24 -1.01
N LYS A 377 -34.82 -11.36 -1.93
CA LYS A 377 -34.23 -10.02 -1.66
C LYS A 377 -35.10 -9.09 -0.78
N GLU A 378 -36.35 -9.45 -0.52
CA GLU A 378 -37.32 -8.66 0.26
C GLU A 378 -37.41 -9.06 1.73
N VAL A 379 -36.74 -10.14 2.15
CA VAL A 379 -36.77 -10.60 3.55
C VAL A 379 -35.76 -9.79 4.38
N THR A 380 -36.18 -9.28 5.54
CA THR A 380 -35.27 -8.56 6.43
C THR A 380 -34.33 -9.54 7.14
N PRO A 381 -33.09 -9.12 7.49
CA PRO A 381 -32.14 -9.95 8.22
C PRO A 381 -32.69 -10.57 9.51
N ALA A 382 -33.59 -9.87 10.21
CA ALA A 382 -34.24 -10.35 11.42
C ALA A 382 -35.16 -11.55 11.13
N LYS A 383 -35.97 -11.48 10.07
CA LYS A 383 -36.86 -12.58 9.64
C LYS A 383 -36.07 -13.77 9.11
N MET A 384 -34.97 -13.53 8.38
CA MET A 384 -34.06 -14.62 7.98
C MET A 384 -33.53 -15.35 9.21
N LYS A 385 -33.04 -14.60 10.22
CA LYS A 385 -32.54 -15.18 11.47
C LYS A 385 -33.62 -16.02 12.17
N GLU A 386 -34.81 -15.48 12.34
CA GLU A 386 -35.93 -16.18 12.99
C GLU A 386 -36.27 -17.50 12.27
N GLN A 387 -36.36 -17.45 10.95
CA GLN A 387 -36.68 -18.63 10.15
C GLN A 387 -35.55 -19.66 10.11
N ILE A 388 -34.29 -19.22 10.11
CA ILE A 388 -33.12 -20.12 10.26
C ILE A 388 -33.17 -20.81 11.62
N MET A 389 -33.45 -20.07 12.70
CA MET A 389 -33.56 -20.66 14.04
C MET A 389 -34.70 -21.67 14.12
N ALA A 390 -35.89 -21.34 13.56
CA ALA A 390 -37.01 -22.27 13.53
C ALA A 390 -36.70 -23.56 12.75
N LEU A 391 -36.04 -23.46 11.59
CA LEU A 391 -35.62 -24.64 10.83
C LEU A 391 -34.57 -25.49 11.56
N LEU A 392 -33.68 -24.85 12.33
CA LEU A 392 -32.69 -25.54 13.15
C LEU A 392 -33.33 -26.24 14.36
N ASP A 393 -34.34 -25.63 14.97
CA ASP A 393 -35.10 -26.24 16.06
C ASP A 393 -35.90 -27.46 15.56
N ASP A 394 -36.59 -27.35 14.42
CA ASP A 394 -37.27 -28.47 13.76
C ASP A 394 -36.30 -29.60 13.38
N TRP A 395 -35.11 -29.24 12.91
CA TRP A 395 -34.05 -30.21 12.58
C TRP A 395 -33.56 -30.92 13.85
N LYS A 396 -33.37 -30.18 14.95
CA LYS A 396 -32.90 -30.70 16.23
C LYS A 396 -33.91 -31.65 16.87
N GLU A 397 -35.21 -31.36 16.76
CA GLU A 397 -36.28 -32.25 17.24
C GLU A 397 -36.32 -33.60 16.51
N LYS A 398 -35.87 -33.64 15.25
CA LYS A 398 -35.82 -34.85 14.43
C LYS A 398 -34.53 -35.65 14.59
N GLN A 399 -33.57 -35.20 15.40
CA GLN A 399 -32.32 -35.93 15.66
C GLN A 399 -32.54 -37.06 16.68
N PRO A 400 -31.86 -38.23 16.55
CA PRO A 400 -31.90 -39.27 17.56
C PRO A 400 -31.38 -38.78 18.93
N PRO A 401 -31.87 -39.34 20.05
CA PRO A 401 -31.66 -38.81 21.40
C PRO A 401 -30.22 -38.81 21.93
N GLU A 402 -29.20 -39.21 21.15
CA GLU A 402 -27.79 -39.24 21.60
C GLU A 402 -27.14 -37.86 21.78
N LEU A 403 -27.76 -36.77 21.32
CA LEU A 403 -27.24 -35.41 21.53
C LEU A 403 -27.93 -34.67 22.70
N ALA A 404 -28.91 -35.29 23.36
CA ALA A 404 -29.42 -34.80 24.63
C ALA A 404 -28.41 -35.17 25.73
N LYS A 405 -27.75 -34.16 26.32
CA LYS A 405 -26.69 -34.30 27.34
C LYS A 405 -26.93 -35.46 28.32
N PRO A 406 -25.88 -36.24 28.69
CA PRO A 406 -26.00 -37.19 29.79
C PRO A 406 -26.41 -36.45 31.05
N GLU A 407 -27.43 -36.98 31.75
CA GLU A 407 -27.93 -36.43 32.99
C GLU A 407 -26.76 -36.18 33.96
N LYS A 408 -26.66 -34.95 34.48
CA LYS A 408 -25.78 -34.65 35.60
C LYS A 408 -26.25 -35.52 36.77
N LYS A 409 -25.53 -36.60 37.07
CA LYS A 409 -25.62 -37.26 38.37
C LYS A 409 -25.29 -36.23 39.44
N ASN A 410 -26.31 -35.75 40.13
CA ASN A 410 -26.16 -35.11 41.43
C ASN A 410 -25.55 -36.15 42.39
N THR A 411 -24.24 -36.09 42.61
CA THR A 411 -23.65 -36.68 43.81
C THR A 411 -23.90 -35.74 44.98
N LEU A 412 -25.01 -35.98 45.67
CA LEU A 412 -25.22 -35.60 47.06
C LEU A 412 -25.17 -36.88 47.91
N GLU A 413 -24.27 -36.83 48.90
CA GLU A 413 -24.21 -37.60 50.16
C GLU A 413 -23.87 -39.10 50.14
N LYS A 414 -22.65 -39.40 50.61
CA LYS A 414 -22.45 -39.85 52.00
C LYS A 414 -21.03 -39.60 52.49
#